data_AF-A0A453C7D3-F1
#
_entry.id   AF-A0A453C7D3-F1
#
_cell.length_a   1.000
_cell.length_b   1.000
_cell.length_c   1.000
_cell.angle_alpha   90.00
_cell.angle_beta   90.00
_cell.angle_gamma   90.00
#
_symmetry.space_group_name_H-M   'P 1'
#
loop_
_entity.id
_entity.type
_entity.pdbx_description
1 polymer ?
#
loop_
_entity_poly.entity_id
_entity_poly.type
_entity_poly.pdbx_seq_one_letter_code
_entity_poly.pdbx_strand_id
1 'polypeptide(L)'
;MAPSTPFRKIWCMLNNGNIVWPYGTHLAWVGGDQFARQSLVKLAIPEAGFPLNGEIDVCVDFVSPAKPGRYISYWRLTSPDLQKFGQQVWVLIEVFTPPSLAPLLVSLDVPPLMTFRMLISCAGGRACSSR
;
A
#
# COMPACT_ATOMS: atom_id res chain seq x y z
N MET A 1 3.24 -1.92 2.15
CA MET A 1 2.07 -1.90 1.25
C MET A 1 2.54 -1.67 -0.18
N ALA A 2 1.77 -2.09 -1.18
CA ALA A 2 2.12 -1.88 -2.58
C ALA A 2 2.05 -0.39 -2.98
N PRO A 3 2.72 0.03 -4.07
CA PRO A 3 2.61 1.39 -4.59
C PRO A 3 1.21 1.74 -5.06
N SER A 4 0.88 3.04 -5.10
CA SER A 4 -0.38 3.59 -5.64
C SER A 4 -1.66 2.94 -5.08
N THR A 5 -1.58 2.43 -3.87
CA THR A 5 -2.66 1.68 -3.22
C THR A 5 -3.49 2.62 -2.36
N PRO A 6 -4.81 2.74 -2.60
CA PRO A 6 -5.69 3.52 -1.74
C PRO A 6 -5.89 2.83 -0.40
N PHE A 7 -5.91 3.60 0.68
CA PHE A 7 -6.24 3.11 2.01
C PHE A 7 -6.82 4.22 2.88
N ARG A 8 -7.51 3.85 3.96
CA ARG A 8 -8.10 4.78 4.93
C ARG A 8 -7.41 4.64 6.28
N LYS A 9 -6.97 5.76 6.85
CA LYS A 9 -6.54 5.82 8.24
C LYS A 9 -7.68 6.39 9.07
N ILE A 10 -7.95 5.75 10.20
CA ILE A 10 -8.90 6.21 11.20
C ILE A 10 -8.12 6.46 12.48
N TRP A 11 -8.34 7.62 13.09
CA TRP A 11 -7.86 7.93 14.44
C TRP A 11 -9.07 8.17 15.33
N CYS A 12 -9.12 7.46 16.45
CA CYS A 12 -10.07 7.74 17.51
C CYS A 12 -9.51 8.89 18.35
N MET A 13 -10.23 10.01 18.42
CA MET A 13 -9.80 11.22 19.11
C MET A 13 -10.73 11.54 20.26
N LEU A 14 -10.17 11.70 21.45
CA LEU A 14 -10.89 12.03 22.68
C LEU A 14 -10.75 13.53 22.99
N ASN A 15 -11.86 14.19 23.30
CA ASN A 15 -11.83 15.53 23.90
C ASN A 15 -11.58 15.44 25.41
N ASN A 16 -10.32 15.27 25.80
CA ASN A 16 -9.89 15.27 27.21
C ASN A 16 -9.48 16.67 27.72
N GLY A 17 -9.86 17.72 27.00
CA GLY A 17 -9.63 19.10 27.42
C GLY A 17 -10.71 19.62 28.37
N ASN A 18 -10.62 20.91 28.68
CA ASN A 18 -11.60 21.60 29.53
C ASN A 18 -12.57 22.47 28.72
N ILE A 19 -12.45 22.47 27.38
CA ILE A 19 -13.23 23.30 26.46
C ILE A 19 -13.82 22.40 25.37
N VAL A 20 -15.09 22.61 25.04
CA VAL A 20 -15.74 21.92 23.91
C VAL A 20 -15.04 22.28 22.60
N TRP A 21 -14.87 21.32 21.68
CA TRP A 21 -14.30 21.69 20.38
C TRP A 21 -15.34 22.47 19.59
N PRO A 22 -14.99 23.64 19.03
CA PRO A 22 -15.95 24.48 18.34
C PRO A 22 -16.42 23.86 17.03
N TYR A 23 -17.63 24.23 16.60
CA TYR A 23 -18.10 23.97 15.24
C TYR A 23 -17.08 24.46 14.21
N GLY A 24 -16.86 23.69 13.14
CA GLY A 24 -15.87 24.02 12.11
C GLY A 24 -14.43 23.58 12.42
N THR A 25 -14.22 22.89 13.55
CA THR A 25 -12.97 22.17 13.79
C THR A 25 -12.69 21.19 12.66
N HIS A 26 -11.43 21.11 12.25
CA HIS A 26 -10.97 20.22 11.19
C HIS A 26 -9.61 19.63 11.54
N LEU A 27 -9.31 18.46 11.00
CA LEU A 27 -7.99 17.85 11.04
C LEU A 27 -7.19 18.35 9.83
N ALA A 28 -6.05 18.98 10.07
CA ALA A 28 -5.20 19.54 9.04
C ALA A 28 -3.86 18.79 8.97
N TRP A 29 -3.33 18.63 7.76
CA TRP A 29 -1.95 18.22 7.54
C TRP A 29 -1.01 19.33 8.04
N VAL A 30 0.02 18.95 8.79
CA VAL A 30 0.96 19.89 9.42
C VAL A 30 2.43 19.60 9.09
N GLY A 31 2.73 18.52 8.36
CA GLY A 31 4.08 18.23 7.92
C GLY A 31 4.33 16.78 7.53
N GLY A 32 5.58 16.49 7.17
CA GLY A 32 6.01 15.19 6.65
C GLY A 32 5.65 15.03 5.17
N ASP A 33 5.36 13.81 4.77
CA ASP A 33 4.96 13.46 3.41
C ASP A 33 3.47 13.76 3.19
N GLN A 34 3.15 14.41 2.07
CA GLN A 34 1.78 14.71 1.66
C GLN A 34 1.32 13.69 0.61
N PHE A 35 0.66 12.63 1.08
CA PHE A 35 0.09 11.57 0.23
C PHE A 35 -1.37 11.23 0.60
N ALA A 36 -2.01 12.11 1.37
CA ALA A 36 -3.46 12.12 1.54
C ALA A 36 -4.14 12.72 0.31
N ARG A 37 -5.38 12.33 0.05
CA ARG A 37 -6.21 12.91 -1.03
C ARG A 37 -6.62 14.37 -0.76
N GLN A 38 -6.63 14.75 0.50
CA GLN A 38 -7.04 16.06 1.00
C GLN A 38 -6.10 16.44 2.14
N SER A 39 -5.74 17.72 2.28
CA SER A 39 -4.89 18.23 3.37
C SER A 39 -5.67 18.76 4.57
N LEU A 40 -7.00 18.81 4.45
CA LEU A 40 -7.92 19.30 5.47
C LEU A 40 -9.18 18.43 5.47
N VAL A 41 -9.57 17.94 6.65
CA VAL A 41 -10.76 17.10 6.84
C VAL A 41 -11.64 17.70 7.93
N LYS A 42 -12.84 18.14 7.56
CA LYS A 42 -13.81 18.69 8.52
C LYS A 42 -14.33 17.59 9.42
N LEU A 43 -14.37 17.84 10.73
CA LEU A 43 -15.02 16.95 11.68
C LEU A 43 -16.53 17.23 11.70
N ALA A 44 -17.33 16.17 11.91
CA ALA A 44 -18.78 16.27 12.07
C ALA A 44 -19.13 16.76 13.48
N ILE A 45 -18.82 18.02 13.76
CA ILE A 45 -19.12 18.67 15.06
C ILE A 45 -20.42 19.47 14.92
N PRO A 46 -21.42 19.28 15.81
CA PRO A 46 -22.64 20.10 15.84
C PRO A 46 -22.34 21.58 16.15
N GLU A 47 -23.27 22.48 15.84
CA GLU A 47 -23.13 23.92 16.18
C GLU A 47 -22.95 24.17 17.68
N ALA A 48 -23.54 23.30 18.52
CA ALA A 48 -23.36 23.34 19.98
C ALA A 48 -21.94 22.96 20.46
N GLY A 49 -21.06 22.50 19.56
CA GLY A 49 -19.72 22.04 19.88
C GLY A 49 -19.64 20.54 20.19
N PHE A 50 -18.41 20.01 20.21
CA PHE A 50 -18.14 18.61 20.55
C PHE A 50 -17.87 18.48 22.06
N PRO A 51 -18.59 17.60 22.77
CA PRO A 51 -18.60 17.56 24.23
C PRO A 51 -17.24 17.16 24.84
N LEU A 52 -17.05 17.51 26.10
CA LEU A 52 -15.94 17.01 26.91
C LEU A 52 -16.08 15.50 27.13
N ASN A 53 -14.96 14.79 27.19
CA ASN A 53 -14.88 13.33 27.29
C ASN A 53 -15.59 12.58 26.14
N GLY A 54 -16.01 13.30 25.09
CA GLY A 54 -16.52 12.69 23.86
C GLY A 54 -15.39 12.12 23.03
N GLU A 55 -15.67 11.02 22.34
CA GLU A 55 -14.75 10.35 21.43
C GLU A 55 -15.32 10.36 20.00
N ILE A 56 -14.46 10.63 19.02
CA ILE A 56 -14.85 10.69 17.61
C ILE A 56 -13.80 10.02 16.72
N ASP A 57 -14.26 9.23 15.77
CA ASP A 57 -13.43 8.67 14.72
C ASP A 57 -13.22 9.69 13.59
N VAL A 58 -11.96 10.05 13.37
CA VAL A 58 -11.56 10.92 12.27
C VAL A 58 -10.89 10.09 11.18
N CYS A 59 -11.52 10.06 10.01
CA CYS A 59 -11.08 9.28 8.86
C CYS A 59 -10.39 10.16 7.82
N VAL A 60 -9.24 9.72 7.31
CA VAL A 60 -8.56 10.36 6.17
C VAL A 60 -8.19 9.30 5.13
N ASP A 61 -8.52 9.60 3.87
CA ASP A 61 -8.22 8.75 2.72
C ASP A 61 -6.85 9.11 2.14
N PHE A 62 -6.03 8.08 1.96
CA PHE A 62 -4.66 8.15 1.45
C PHE A 62 -4.50 7.32 0.18
N VAL A 63 -3.46 7.65 -0.59
CA VAL A 63 -2.94 6.81 -1.65
C VAL A 63 -1.45 6.63 -1.39
N SER A 64 -0.98 5.38 -1.31
CA SER A 64 0.45 5.14 -1.09
C SER A 64 1.28 5.70 -2.26
N PRO A 65 2.45 6.31 -2.00
CA PRO A 65 3.31 6.81 -3.05
C PRO A 65 3.72 5.73 -4.06
N ALA A 66 4.05 6.14 -5.29
CA ALA A 66 4.47 5.23 -6.35
C ALA A 66 5.88 4.65 -6.13
N LYS A 67 6.73 5.38 -5.39
CA LYS A 67 8.11 4.96 -5.13
C LYS A 67 8.18 4.14 -3.84
N PRO A 68 8.95 3.05 -3.81
CA PRO A 68 9.27 2.37 -2.57
C PRO A 68 9.98 3.30 -1.58
N GLY A 69 9.68 3.13 -0.29
CA GLY A 69 10.23 3.97 0.76
C GLY A 69 9.34 4.03 1.99
N ARG A 70 9.86 4.64 3.04
CA ARG A 70 9.15 4.91 4.29
C ARG A 70 8.57 6.32 4.24
N TYR A 71 7.28 6.45 4.50
CA TYR A 71 6.55 7.71 4.42
C TYR A 71 5.76 7.98 5.71
N ILE A 72 5.84 9.21 6.22
CA ILE A 72 5.13 9.64 7.42
C ILE A 72 4.37 10.94 7.17
N SER A 73 3.09 10.97 7.51
CA SER A 73 2.25 12.16 7.36
C SER A 73 1.72 12.59 8.72
N TYR A 74 1.91 13.85 9.09
CA TYR A 74 1.53 14.41 10.39
C TYR A 74 0.29 15.30 10.29
N TRP A 75 -0.60 15.16 11.27
CA TRP A 75 -1.93 15.77 11.28
C TRP A 75 -2.26 16.34 12.66
N ARG A 76 -3.01 17.44 12.69
CA ARG A 76 -3.41 18.09 13.94
C ARG A 76 -4.76 18.79 13.81
N LEU A 77 -5.53 18.78 14.90
CA LEU A 77 -6.78 19.53 14.96
C LEU A 77 -6.51 21.04 14.89
N THR A 78 -7.39 21.73 14.18
CA THR A 78 -7.34 23.18 13.97
C THR A 78 -8.74 23.74 14.17
N SER A 79 -8.86 24.83 14.93
CA SER A 79 -10.11 25.55 15.17
C SER A 79 -10.51 26.39 13.94
N PRO A 80 -11.75 26.90 13.87
CA PRO A 80 -12.17 27.85 12.84
C PRO A 80 -11.28 29.09 12.76
N ASP A 81 -10.76 29.52 13.91
CA ASP A 81 -9.83 30.66 14.04
C ASP A 81 -8.38 30.31 13.66
N LEU A 82 -8.19 29.18 12.97
CA LEU A 82 -6.90 28.67 12.48
C LEU A 82 -5.88 28.33 13.59
N GLN A 83 -6.34 28.19 14.83
CA GLN A 83 -5.49 27.79 15.95
C GLN A 83 -5.37 26.27 16.02
N LYS A 84 -4.13 25.76 16.03
CA LYS A 84 -3.85 24.32 16.15
C LYS A 84 -3.92 23.90 17.61
N PHE A 85 -4.58 22.78 17.90
CA PHE A 85 -4.72 22.27 19.27
C PHE A 85 -4.69 20.74 19.31
N GLY A 86 -4.77 20.18 20.52
CA GLY A 86 -4.75 18.73 20.74
C GLY A 86 -3.42 18.06 20.40
N GLN A 87 -3.43 16.73 20.42
CA GLN A 87 -2.26 15.92 20.05
C GLN A 87 -2.07 15.88 18.54
N GLN A 88 -0.80 15.79 18.12
CA GLN A 88 -0.45 15.50 16.74
C GLN A 88 -0.57 14.00 16.49
N VAL A 89 -1.38 13.62 15.51
CA VAL A 89 -1.54 12.23 15.07
C VAL A 89 -0.79 12.01 13.75
N TRP A 90 -0.49 10.75 13.43
CA TRP A 90 0.26 10.43 12.22
C TRP A 90 -0.18 9.12 11.58
N VAL A 91 0.19 8.98 10.31
CA VAL A 91 0.22 7.71 9.59
C VAL A 91 1.65 7.48 9.12
N LEU A 92 2.15 6.28 9.39
CA LEU A 92 3.44 5.80 8.90
C LEU A 92 3.18 4.58 8.02
N ILE A 93 3.67 4.61 6.79
CA ILE A 93 3.63 3.48 5.87
C ILE A 93 5.01 3.17 5.34
N GLU A 94 5.18 1.92 4.94
CA GLU A 94 6.30 1.48 4.12
C GLU A 94 5.76 0.98 2.79
N VAL A 95 6.20 1.59 1.70
CA VAL A 95 5.89 1.17 0.34
C VAL A 95 7.01 0.27 -0.13
N PHE A 96 6.65 -0.92 -0.58
CA PHE A 96 7.60 -1.87 -1.17
C PHE A 96 7.06 -2.38 -2.49
N THR A 97 7.96 -2.63 -3.44
CA THR A 97 7.59 -3.26 -4.71
C THR A 97 7.24 -4.72 -4.42
N PRO A 98 6.02 -5.18 -4.68
CA PRO A 98 5.75 -6.62 -4.63
C PRO A 98 6.64 -7.32 -5.66
N PRO A 99 7.19 -8.50 -5.36
CA PRO A 99 7.96 -9.25 -6.34
C PRO A 99 7.14 -9.42 -7.60
N SER A 100 7.66 -8.93 -8.72
CA SER A 100 7.05 -9.11 -10.03
C SER A 100 6.96 -10.61 -10.30
N LEU A 101 5.74 -11.14 -10.43
CA LEU A 101 5.52 -12.41 -11.12
C LEU A 101 5.69 -12.18 -12.62
N ALA A 102 6.86 -11.71 -13.05
CA ALA A 102 7.23 -11.77 -14.46
C ALA A 102 7.18 -13.27 -14.84
N PRO A 103 6.52 -13.61 -15.94
CA PRO A 103 6.02 -14.96 -16.13
C PRO A 103 7.19 -15.93 -16.26
N LEU A 104 7.12 -17.05 -15.52
CA LEU A 104 7.90 -18.27 -15.81
C LEU A 104 7.54 -18.89 -17.18
N LEU A 105 7.06 -18.09 -18.16
CA LEU A 105 6.64 -18.53 -19.50
C LEU A 105 7.67 -18.19 -20.58
N VAL A 106 8.93 -17.92 -20.23
CA VAL A 106 10.01 -17.77 -21.21
C VAL A 106 11.10 -18.81 -20.96
N SER A 107 10.73 -20.09 -20.85
CA SER A 107 11.66 -21.20 -21.13
C SER A 107 10.91 -22.52 -21.33
N LEU A 108 10.19 -22.64 -22.44
CA LEU A 108 10.08 -23.90 -23.17
C LEU A 108 10.34 -23.59 -24.64
N ASP A 109 11.52 -23.03 -24.92
CA ASP A 109 12.20 -23.37 -26.17
C ASP A 109 12.52 -24.86 -26.05
N VAL A 110 11.59 -25.71 -26.49
CA VAL A 110 11.81 -27.13 -26.67
C VAL A 110 12.75 -27.23 -27.87
N PRO A 111 14.04 -27.59 -27.70
CA PRO A 111 14.86 -27.89 -28.86
C PRO A 111 14.23 -29.09 -29.57
N PRO A 112 14.19 -29.13 -30.92
CA PRO A 112 13.81 -30.34 -31.63
C PRO A 112 15.00 -31.31 -31.53
N LEU A 113 15.16 -31.96 -30.38
CA LEU A 113 16.09 -33.08 -30.25
C LEU A 113 15.38 -34.35 -30.68
N MET A 114 15.55 -34.60 -31.98
CA MET A 114 15.98 -35.87 -32.53
C MET A 114 15.21 -37.11 -32.06
N THR A 115 14.31 -37.55 -32.94
CA THR A 115 13.85 -38.93 -33.03
C THR A 115 15.06 -39.87 -33.09
N PHE A 116 15.32 -40.57 -31.98
CA PHE A 116 16.30 -41.66 -31.96
C PHE A 116 15.64 -42.91 -32.54
N ARG A 117 15.83 -43.15 -33.84
CA ARG A 117 15.80 -44.51 -34.42
C ARG A 117 16.68 -44.55 -35.65
N MET A 118 17.84 -45.19 -35.53
CA MET A 118 18.27 -46.35 -36.34
C MET A 118 19.78 -46.48 -36.25
N LEU A 119 20.26 -47.22 -35.24
CA LEU A 119 21.57 -47.88 -35.32
C LEU A 119 21.39 -49.12 -36.20
N ILE A 120 21.72 -49.00 -37.49
CA ILE A 120 22.21 -50.13 -38.28
C ILE A 120 23.40 -49.61 -39.08
N SER A 121 24.60 -49.84 -38.54
CA SER A 121 25.80 -49.95 -39.36
C SER A 121 26.17 -51.42 -39.40
N CYS A 122 25.86 -52.07 -40.53
CA CYS A 122 26.41 -53.36 -40.88
C CYS A 122 27.86 -53.15 -41.31
N ALA A 123 28.80 -53.81 -40.64
CA ALA A 123 30.13 -54.04 -41.18
C ALA A 123 30.65 -55.42 -40.75
N GLY A 124 30.75 -56.32 -41.73
CA GLY A 124 31.42 -57.63 -41.65
C GLY A 124 30.56 -58.75 -41.08
N GLY A 125 30.30 -59.87 -41.74
CA GLY A 125 30.87 -60.43 -42.96
C GLY A 125 30.91 -61.96 -42.82
N ARG A 126 30.25 -62.64 -43.77
CA ARG A 126 30.32 -64.07 -44.12
C ARG A 126 29.41 -65.07 -43.38
N ALA A 127 28.31 -65.36 -44.09
CA ALA A 127 27.92 -66.65 -44.66
C ALA A 127 27.67 -67.86 -43.73
N CYS A 128 26.42 -68.33 -43.79
CA CYS A 128 26.06 -69.72 -43.54
C CYS A 128 26.83 -70.68 -44.47
N SER A 129 27.26 -71.81 -43.91
CA SER A 129 27.21 -73.10 -44.60
C SER A 129 26.62 -74.14 -43.64
N SER A 130 25.60 -74.87 -44.11
CA SER A 130 25.14 -76.21 -43.70
C SER A 130 25.68 -76.76 -42.37
N ARG A 131 24.84 -77.15 -41.41
CA ARG A 131 23.95 -78.32 -41.47
C ARG A 131 23.07 -78.36 -40.22
#